data_AF-A0A7C2TH48-F1
#
_entry.id   AF-A0A7C2TH48-F1
#
_cell.length_a   1.000
_cell.length_b   1.000
_cell.length_c   1.000
_cell.angle_alpha   90.00
_cell.angle_beta   90.00
_cell.angle_gamma   90.00
#
_symmetry.space_group_name_H-M   'P 1'
#
loop_
_entity.id
_entity.type
_entity.pdbx_description
1 polymer ?
#
loop_
_entity_poly.entity_id
_entity_poly.type
_entity_poly.pdbx_seq_one_letter_code
_entity_poly.pdbx_strand_id
1 'polypeptide(L)'
;MLARESVKHGLVILVGLMWLLLSLSGCVADDDDDGGEESGDRVAFSLLRSGQASGVDDERLTVMREQAAFADLWQEHAAAFSPPPIQPEVDFSQDMVVAVFLGRRATGGHSLTVTEIRERSASFLVKLRATLPEEGCTVSDNPSQPYQMVVVPRSTKVVAFSFEVQVGCP
;
A
#
# COMPACT_ATOMS: atom_id res chain seq x y z
N MET A 1 23.71 21.65 58.00
CA MET A 1 24.03 20.36 57.37
C MET A 1 25.41 20.45 56.75
N LEU A 2 26.25 19.44 57.04
CA LEU A 2 27.52 19.02 56.38
C LEU A 2 27.86 19.72 55.04
N ALA A 3 29.02 20.34 54.74
CA ALA A 3 30.44 20.17 55.14
C ALA A 3 30.96 18.73 54.92
N ARG A 4 32.05 18.42 54.19
CA ARG A 4 33.14 19.11 53.44
C ARG A 4 33.46 18.27 52.16
N GLU A 5 34.49 18.43 51.32
CA GLU A 5 35.78 19.16 51.33
C GLU A 5 36.22 19.53 49.87
N SER A 6 37.51 19.75 49.61
CA SER A 6 38.12 20.03 48.29
C SER A 6 39.60 19.62 48.26
N VAL A 7 40.06 18.88 47.25
CA VAL A 7 41.48 18.71 46.81
C VAL A 7 41.43 18.39 45.30
N LYS A 8 41.91 19.23 44.36
CA LYS A 8 43.29 19.32 43.78
C LYS A 8 43.81 17.93 43.34
N HIS A 9 44.43 17.67 42.20
CA HIS A 9 45.49 18.33 41.41
C HIS A 9 45.28 17.89 39.92
N GLY A 10 45.77 18.50 38.85
CA GLY A 10 47.02 19.24 38.65
C GLY A 10 48.00 18.41 37.78
N LEU A 11 47.82 18.48 36.45
CA LEU A 11 48.77 18.44 35.30
C LEU A 11 50.10 17.62 35.35
N VAL A 12 50.63 17.31 34.15
CA VAL A 12 52.02 16.84 33.80
C VAL A 12 52.14 15.29 33.67
N ILE A 13 51.90 14.68 32.50
CA ILE A 13 52.78 14.53 31.30
C ILE A 13 54.04 13.67 31.56
N LEU A 14 54.16 12.50 30.90
CA LEU A 14 55.29 12.06 30.03
C LEU A 14 55.27 10.53 29.72
N VAL A 15 55.29 10.21 28.42
CA VAL A 15 56.03 9.10 27.74
C VAL A 15 55.75 7.64 28.12
N GLY A 16 55.37 6.83 27.12
CA GLY A 16 55.33 5.37 27.21
C GLY A 16 54.84 4.67 25.94
N LEU A 17 55.61 4.74 24.84
CA LEU A 17 55.36 3.94 23.63
C LEU A 17 55.49 2.45 23.94
N MET A 18 54.40 1.69 23.83
CA MET A 18 54.49 0.25 23.55
C MET A 18 53.43 -0.17 22.54
N TRP A 19 53.87 -0.27 21.29
CA TRP A 19 53.14 -0.82 20.17
C TRP A 19 52.90 -2.33 20.32
N LEU A 20 52.00 -2.81 19.47
CA LEU A 20 51.79 -4.19 19.01
C LEU A 20 50.85 -5.11 19.81
N LEU A 21 49.96 -5.75 19.03
CA LEU A 21 49.19 -6.97 19.31
C LEU A 21 47.98 -6.85 20.26
N LEU A 22 46.84 -6.45 19.69
CA LEU A 22 45.70 -7.39 19.58
C LEU A 22 44.73 -6.97 18.47
N SER A 23 44.99 -7.46 17.27
CA SER A 23 44.07 -7.36 16.13
C SER A 23 42.90 -8.32 16.33
N LEU A 24 41.86 -7.88 17.02
CA LEU A 24 40.51 -8.40 16.81
C LEU A 24 39.76 -7.38 15.97
N SER A 25 39.96 -7.48 14.65
CA SER A 25 39.01 -6.95 13.67
C SER A 25 37.76 -7.81 13.70
N GLY A 26 37.00 -7.71 14.80
CA GLY A 26 35.61 -8.10 14.79
C GLY A 26 34.90 -7.14 13.85
N CYS A 27 34.45 -7.64 12.70
CA CYS A 27 33.41 -6.95 11.98
C CYS A 27 32.22 -6.85 12.94
N VAL A 28 31.89 -5.66 13.41
CA VAL A 28 30.51 -5.44 13.83
C VAL A 28 29.71 -5.58 12.54
N ALA A 29 28.80 -6.54 12.51
CA ALA A 29 27.76 -6.52 11.50
C ALA A 29 26.80 -5.42 11.95
N ASP A 30 26.87 -4.26 11.30
CA ASP A 30 25.77 -3.31 11.30
C ASP A 30 24.63 -3.96 10.50
N ASP A 31 23.91 -4.87 11.16
CA ASP A 31 22.56 -5.26 10.77
C ASP A 31 21.64 -4.07 11.09
N ASP A 32 21.72 -3.03 10.27
CA ASP A 32 20.79 -1.88 10.25
C ASP A 32 19.41 -2.36 9.78
N ASP A 33 18.68 -3.02 10.68
CA ASP A 33 17.25 -3.30 10.56
C ASP A 33 16.45 -2.01 10.82
N ASP A 34 16.28 -1.19 9.78
CA ASP A 34 15.29 -0.10 9.77
C ASP A 34 14.46 -0.12 8.48
N GLY A 35 13.56 -1.11 8.42
CA GLY A 35 12.60 -1.34 7.32
C GLY A 35 11.13 -1.38 7.79
N GLY A 36 10.81 -0.68 8.88
CA GLY A 36 9.61 -0.89 9.71
C GLY A 36 8.22 -0.74 9.06
N GLU A 37 8.12 -0.21 7.83
CA GLU A 37 6.82 0.04 7.17
C GLU A 37 6.45 -1.00 6.08
N GLU A 38 7.43 -1.79 5.62
CA GLU A 38 7.32 -2.70 4.46
C GLU A 38 7.06 -4.18 4.80
N SER A 39 6.98 -4.55 6.09
CA SER A 39 6.93 -5.95 6.52
C SER A 39 5.72 -6.72 5.96
N GLY A 40 5.98 -7.92 5.41
CA GLY A 40 4.98 -8.82 4.84
C GLY A 40 5.39 -9.41 3.48
N ASP A 41 4.93 -10.62 3.19
CA ASP A 41 5.21 -11.34 1.95
C ASP A 41 4.45 -10.72 0.77
N ARG A 42 5.09 -10.63 -0.41
CA ARG A 42 4.43 -10.13 -1.63
C ARG A 42 3.42 -11.16 -2.15
N VAL A 43 2.16 -10.76 -2.23
CA VAL A 43 1.09 -11.57 -2.82
C VAL A 43 0.94 -11.19 -4.30
N ALA A 44 1.06 -12.19 -5.17
CA ALA A 44 0.75 -12.01 -6.59
C ALA A 44 -0.76 -11.82 -6.79
N PHE A 45 -1.13 -10.93 -7.72
CA PHE A 45 -2.51 -10.67 -8.10
C PHE A 45 -2.63 -10.54 -9.61
N SER A 46 -3.81 -10.81 -10.15
CA SER A 46 -4.10 -10.63 -11.58
C SER A 46 -5.18 -9.56 -11.79
N LEU A 47 -5.07 -8.81 -12.89
CA LEU A 47 -6.08 -7.81 -13.24
C LEU A 47 -7.34 -8.49 -13.75
N LEU A 48 -8.45 -8.34 -13.03
CA LEU A 48 -9.76 -8.82 -13.47
C LEU A 48 -10.43 -7.81 -14.40
N ARG A 49 -10.43 -6.53 -13.98
CA ARG A 49 -10.91 -5.40 -14.78
C ARG A 49 -10.45 -4.05 -14.19
N SER A 50 -10.38 -3.02 -15.03
CA SER A 50 -10.24 -1.63 -14.62
C SER A 50 -10.87 -0.70 -15.66
N GLY A 51 -11.13 0.55 -15.29
CA GLY A 51 -11.59 1.56 -16.23
C GLY A 51 -12.06 2.85 -15.55
N GLN A 52 -12.65 3.74 -16.36
CA GLN A 52 -13.07 5.09 -15.96
C GLN A 52 -14.61 5.25 -15.85
N ALA A 53 -15.37 4.15 -15.89
CA ALA A 53 -16.84 4.14 -15.83
C ALA A 53 -17.35 2.94 -15.03
N SER A 54 -18.31 3.17 -14.13
CA SER A 54 -18.85 2.16 -13.21
C SER A 54 -20.20 2.62 -12.67
N GLY A 55 -21.18 1.72 -12.49
CA GLY A 55 -22.43 2.09 -11.83
C GLY A 55 -22.31 2.30 -10.31
N VAL A 56 -21.13 2.05 -9.73
CA VAL A 56 -20.80 2.38 -8.33
C VAL A 56 -20.41 3.87 -8.24
N ASP A 57 -21.32 4.71 -7.74
CA ASP A 57 -21.13 6.16 -7.62
C ASP A 57 -20.35 6.59 -6.37
N ASP A 58 -20.37 5.79 -5.29
CA ASP A 58 -19.62 6.07 -4.06
C ASP A 58 -18.18 5.54 -4.11
N GLU A 59 -17.30 6.16 -3.32
CA GLU A 59 -15.98 5.57 -3.04
C GLU A 59 -16.16 4.28 -2.22
N ARG A 60 -15.58 3.17 -2.69
CA ARG A 60 -15.79 1.86 -2.07
C ARG A 60 -14.56 0.97 -2.21
N LEU A 61 -14.12 0.42 -1.07
CA LEU A 61 -13.06 -0.58 -0.98
C LEU A 61 -13.69 -1.85 -0.43
N THR A 62 -13.69 -2.93 -1.20
CA THR A 62 -14.42 -4.16 -0.81
C THR A 62 -13.71 -5.41 -1.28
N VAL A 63 -14.01 -6.53 -0.62
CA VAL A 63 -13.41 -7.84 -0.89
C VAL A 63 -14.48 -8.91 -0.91
N MET A 64 -14.70 -9.49 -2.08
CA MET A 64 -15.68 -10.55 -2.29
C MET A 64 -14.97 -11.89 -2.17
N ARG A 65 -15.39 -12.69 -1.20
CA ARG A 65 -14.93 -14.07 -1.02
C ARG A 65 -15.92 -15.09 -1.56
N GLU A 66 -17.11 -14.67 -1.98
CA GLU A 66 -18.17 -15.56 -2.42
C GLU A 66 -18.75 -15.07 -3.75
N GLN A 67 -19.12 -16.00 -4.63
CA GLN A 67 -19.65 -15.71 -5.97
C GLN A 67 -20.91 -14.84 -5.93
N ALA A 68 -21.78 -15.00 -4.92
CA ALA A 68 -22.97 -14.17 -4.75
C ALA A 68 -22.61 -12.70 -4.53
N ALA A 69 -21.72 -12.40 -3.57
CA ALA A 69 -21.29 -11.03 -3.29
C ALA A 69 -20.56 -10.37 -4.49
N PHE A 70 -19.87 -11.16 -5.32
CA PHE A 70 -19.28 -10.65 -6.56
C PHE A 70 -20.32 -10.43 -7.66
N ALA A 71 -21.35 -11.27 -7.79
CA ALA A 71 -22.46 -11.04 -8.71
C ALA A 71 -23.24 -9.76 -8.36
N ASP A 72 -23.53 -9.53 -7.08
CA ASP A 72 -24.22 -8.32 -6.60
C ASP A 72 -23.41 -7.06 -6.95
N LEU A 73 -22.11 -7.03 -6.63
CA LEU A 73 -21.23 -5.91 -6.98
C LEU A 73 -21.09 -5.74 -8.50
N TRP A 74 -21.00 -6.85 -9.25
CA TRP A 74 -20.89 -6.79 -10.71
C TRP A 74 -22.15 -6.21 -11.33
N GLN A 75 -23.34 -6.55 -10.83
CA GLN A 75 -24.59 -5.97 -11.31
C GLN A 75 -24.64 -4.45 -11.10
N GLU A 76 -24.22 -3.96 -9.93
CA GLU A 76 -24.11 -2.52 -9.66
C GLU A 76 -23.08 -1.87 -10.59
N HIS A 77 -21.86 -2.42 -10.68
CA HIS A 77 -20.82 -1.94 -11.58
C HIS A 77 -21.26 -1.88 -13.05
N ALA A 78 -21.92 -2.94 -13.53
CA ALA A 78 -22.31 -3.12 -14.92
C ALA A 78 -23.48 -2.21 -15.35
N ALA A 79 -24.21 -1.59 -14.40
CA ALA A 79 -25.33 -0.70 -14.68
C ALA A 79 -24.94 0.58 -15.46
N ALA A 80 -23.65 0.95 -15.49
CA ALA A 80 -23.15 2.06 -16.30
C ALA A 80 -23.03 1.75 -17.80
N PHE A 81 -23.32 0.52 -18.24
CA PHE A 81 -23.11 0.06 -19.61
C PHE A 81 -24.39 -0.46 -20.25
N SER A 82 -24.55 -0.20 -21.56
CA SER A 82 -25.65 -0.73 -22.37
C SER A 82 -25.12 -1.23 -23.72
N PRO A 83 -25.09 -2.55 -23.97
CA PRO A 83 -25.47 -3.63 -23.04
C PRO A 83 -24.49 -3.77 -21.86
N PRO A 84 -24.94 -4.33 -20.71
CA PRO A 84 -24.05 -4.66 -19.59
C PRO A 84 -22.96 -5.67 -19.99
N PRO A 85 -21.70 -5.51 -19.54
CA PRO A 85 -20.64 -6.48 -19.80
C PRO A 85 -20.87 -7.82 -19.06
N ILE A 86 -20.46 -8.91 -19.70
CA ILE A 86 -20.45 -10.25 -19.11
C ILE A 86 -19.50 -10.28 -17.90
N GLN A 87 -19.97 -10.87 -16.80
CA GLN A 87 -19.18 -11.06 -15.58
C GLN A 87 -18.03 -12.04 -15.83
N PRO A 88 -16.77 -11.70 -15.50
CA PRO A 88 -15.66 -12.64 -15.49
C PRO A 88 -15.89 -13.79 -14.50
N GLU A 89 -15.51 -15.00 -14.88
CA GLU A 89 -15.49 -16.16 -13.99
C GLU A 89 -14.29 -16.07 -13.03
N VAL A 90 -14.50 -16.46 -11.77
CA VAL A 90 -13.47 -16.52 -10.72
C VAL A 90 -13.71 -17.78 -9.87
N ASP A 91 -12.66 -18.59 -9.65
CA ASP A 91 -12.75 -19.75 -8.76
C ASP A 91 -12.63 -19.31 -7.29
N PHE A 92 -13.76 -18.97 -6.68
CA PHE A 92 -13.81 -18.59 -5.26
C PHE A 92 -13.38 -19.70 -4.28
N SER A 93 -13.12 -20.94 -4.72
CA SER A 93 -12.49 -21.95 -3.86
C SER A 93 -11.00 -21.67 -3.64
N GLN A 94 -10.31 -21.11 -4.65
CA GLN A 94 -8.88 -20.78 -4.63
C GLN A 94 -8.61 -19.29 -4.43
N ASP A 95 -9.51 -18.43 -4.91
CA ASP A 95 -9.33 -16.99 -5.01
C ASP A 95 -10.38 -16.17 -4.24
N MET A 96 -10.11 -14.87 -4.13
CA MET A 96 -11.07 -13.83 -3.78
C MET A 96 -10.83 -12.59 -4.66
N VAL A 97 -11.83 -11.72 -4.79
CA VAL A 97 -11.73 -10.50 -5.60
C VAL A 97 -11.60 -9.29 -4.67
N VAL A 98 -10.58 -8.46 -4.90
CA VAL A 98 -10.48 -7.12 -4.31
C VAL A 98 -10.98 -6.12 -5.34
N ALA A 99 -11.97 -5.30 -4.99
CA ALA A 99 -12.49 -4.25 -5.85
C ALA A 99 -12.42 -2.89 -5.15
N VAL A 100 -11.89 -1.91 -5.88
CA VAL A 100 -11.70 -0.54 -5.41
C VAL A 100 -12.30 0.42 -6.43
N PHE A 101 -13.12 1.35 -5.93
CA PHE A 101 -13.84 2.35 -6.71
C PHE A 101 -13.55 3.72 -6.11
N LEU A 102 -13.20 4.68 -6.95
CA LEU A 102 -12.94 6.07 -6.55
C LEU A 102 -14.24 6.90 -6.47
N GLY A 103 -15.39 6.28 -6.72
CA GLY A 103 -16.67 6.94 -6.88
C GLY A 103 -16.71 7.91 -8.07
N ARG A 104 -17.78 8.70 -8.15
CA ARG A 104 -18.00 9.67 -9.21
C ARG A 104 -17.11 10.91 -9.04
N ARG A 105 -16.30 11.19 -10.05
CA ARG A 105 -15.48 12.41 -10.18
C ARG A 105 -16.06 13.29 -11.29
N ALA A 106 -16.03 14.61 -11.08
CA ALA A 106 -16.67 15.58 -11.98
C ALA A 106 -15.97 15.67 -13.36
N THR A 107 -14.70 15.29 -13.43
CA THR A 107 -13.86 15.34 -14.63
C THR A 107 -13.22 13.97 -14.91
N GLY A 108 -12.54 13.85 -16.05
CA GLY A 108 -11.47 12.88 -16.27
C GLY A 108 -10.16 13.26 -15.55
N GLY A 109 -9.09 12.52 -15.84
CA GLY A 109 -7.75 12.73 -15.26
C GLY A 109 -7.53 12.10 -13.88
N HIS A 110 -8.57 11.50 -13.28
CA HIS A 110 -8.46 10.76 -12.03
C HIS A 110 -8.13 9.29 -12.28
N SER A 111 -7.30 8.68 -11.44
CA SER A 111 -6.98 7.24 -11.50
C SER A 111 -7.05 6.58 -10.13
N LEU A 112 -7.30 5.27 -10.09
CA LEU A 112 -7.18 4.43 -8.89
C LEU A 112 -6.61 3.07 -9.27
N THR A 113 -5.49 2.69 -8.65
CA THR A 113 -4.72 1.48 -8.98
C THR A 113 -4.29 0.75 -7.72
N VAL A 114 -4.54 -0.55 -7.63
CA VAL A 114 -3.88 -1.49 -6.72
C VAL A 114 -2.44 -1.66 -7.17
N THR A 115 -1.49 -1.14 -6.39
CA THR A 115 -0.05 -1.16 -6.74
C THR A 115 0.67 -2.35 -6.15
N GLU A 116 0.24 -2.83 -4.99
CA GLU A 116 0.87 -3.95 -4.28
C GLU A 116 -0.10 -4.60 -3.31
N ILE A 117 0.08 -5.90 -3.05
CA ILE A 117 -0.59 -6.60 -1.96
C ILE A 117 0.46 -7.32 -1.11
N ARG A 118 0.38 -7.14 0.21
CA ARG A 118 1.27 -7.75 1.20
C ARG A 118 0.51 -8.59 2.19
N GLU A 119 0.91 -9.84 2.36
CA GLU A 119 0.41 -10.71 3.42
C GLU A 119 1.26 -10.52 4.69
N ARG A 120 0.61 -10.10 5.77
CA ARG A 120 1.17 -9.99 7.12
C ARG A 120 0.66 -11.14 7.98
N SER A 121 1.17 -11.26 9.19
CA SER A 121 0.74 -12.29 10.16
C SER A 121 -0.78 -12.29 10.39
N ALA A 122 -1.38 -11.11 10.57
CA ALA A 122 -2.81 -10.94 10.87
C ALA A 122 -3.67 -10.34 9.74
N SER A 123 -3.06 -9.75 8.71
CA SER A 123 -3.78 -8.97 7.69
C SER A 123 -3.25 -9.15 6.27
N PHE A 124 -4.09 -8.82 5.29
CA PHE A 124 -3.69 -8.53 3.91
C PHE A 124 -3.71 -7.01 3.74
N LEU A 125 -2.54 -6.40 3.49
CA LEU A 125 -2.46 -4.98 3.17
C LEU A 125 -2.53 -4.80 1.65
N VAL A 126 -3.58 -4.14 1.18
CA VAL A 126 -3.72 -3.70 -0.22
C VAL A 126 -3.26 -2.25 -0.31
N LYS A 127 -2.18 -2.01 -1.08
CA LYS A 127 -1.70 -0.66 -1.38
C LYS A 127 -2.38 -0.12 -2.62
N LEU A 128 -2.92 1.08 -2.50
CA LEU A 128 -3.63 1.80 -3.54
C LEU A 128 -2.88 3.06 -3.89
N ARG A 129 -2.87 3.42 -5.17
CA ARG A 129 -2.45 4.71 -5.66
C ARG A 129 -3.65 5.42 -6.29
N ALA A 130 -3.94 6.62 -5.81
CA ALA A 130 -4.94 7.50 -6.41
C ALA A 130 -4.23 8.68 -7.07
N THR A 131 -4.44 8.89 -8.37
CA THR A 131 -3.96 10.09 -9.07
C THR A 131 -5.09 11.11 -9.12
N LEU A 132 -4.83 12.33 -8.65
CA LEU A 132 -5.71 13.48 -8.79
C LEU A 132 -5.02 14.52 -9.69
N PRO A 133 -5.70 15.07 -10.71
CA PRO A 133 -5.13 16.11 -11.55
C PRO A 133 -4.89 17.39 -10.72
N GLU A 134 -3.71 17.99 -10.87
CA GLU A 134 -3.40 19.29 -10.27
C GLU A 134 -4.07 20.45 -11.03
N GLU A 135 -4.09 21.63 -10.42
CA GLU A 135 -4.64 22.83 -11.06
C GLU A 135 -3.85 23.19 -12.33
N GLY A 136 -4.56 23.40 -13.43
CA GLY A 136 -3.96 23.71 -14.74
C GLY A 136 -3.69 22.50 -15.63
N CYS A 137 -3.89 21.27 -15.16
CA CYS A 137 -3.86 20.10 -16.06
C CYS A 137 -5.01 20.13 -17.06
N THR A 138 -4.71 19.83 -18.32
CA THR A 138 -5.72 19.60 -19.36
C THR A 138 -6.38 18.24 -19.13
N VAL A 139 -7.59 18.24 -18.57
CA VAL A 139 -8.41 17.04 -18.36
C VAL A 139 -9.71 17.11 -19.17
N SER A 140 -10.41 15.98 -19.29
CA SER A 140 -11.76 15.96 -19.89
C SER A 140 -12.80 16.51 -18.92
N ASP A 141 -13.69 17.38 -19.39
CA ASP A 141 -14.87 17.84 -18.64
C ASP A 141 -15.94 16.75 -18.44
N ASN A 142 -15.78 15.57 -19.05
CA ASN A 142 -16.72 14.47 -18.86
C ASN A 142 -16.48 13.78 -17.50
N PRO A 143 -17.52 13.53 -16.70
CA PRO A 143 -17.39 12.79 -15.45
C PRO A 143 -16.78 11.39 -15.64
N SER A 144 -16.07 10.93 -14.61
CA SER A 144 -15.47 9.58 -14.59
C SER A 144 -15.74 8.88 -13.26
N GLN A 145 -15.71 7.54 -13.27
CA GLN A 145 -15.74 6.69 -12.09
C GLN A 145 -14.58 5.69 -12.16
N PRO A 146 -13.34 6.10 -11.79
CA PRO A 146 -12.18 5.22 -11.82
C PRO A 146 -12.34 4.01 -10.89
N TYR A 147 -12.01 2.82 -11.38
CA TYR A 147 -12.08 1.59 -10.61
C TYR A 147 -11.05 0.55 -11.05
N GLN A 148 -10.73 -0.36 -10.15
CA GLN A 148 -9.99 -1.58 -10.45
C GLN A 148 -10.49 -2.77 -9.62
N MET A 149 -10.52 -3.93 -10.26
CA MET A 149 -10.85 -5.23 -9.69
C MET A 149 -9.67 -6.16 -9.96
N VAL A 150 -9.16 -6.83 -8.93
CA VAL A 150 -8.06 -7.80 -9.03
C VAL A 150 -8.44 -9.12 -8.37
N VAL A 151 -7.96 -10.23 -8.93
CA VAL A 151 -8.05 -11.56 -8.32
C VAL A 151 -6.81 -11.81 -7.50
N VAL A 152 -6.98 -12.34 -6.29
CA VAL A 152 -5.92 -12.67 -5.34
C VAL A 152 -6.19 -14.04 -4.71
N PRO A 153 -5.15 -14.76 -4.24
CA PRO A 153 -5.34 -15.98 -3.46
C PRO A 153 -6.30 -15.77 -2.28
N ARG A 154 -7.21 -16.73 -2.08
CA ARG A 154 -8.25 -16.69 -1.05
C ARG A 154 -7.62 -16.60 0.34
N SER A 155 -8.04 -15.61 1.12
CA SER A 155 -7.62 -15.48 2.52
C SER A 155 -8.76 -15.06 3.45
N THR A 156 -8.77 -15.64 4.65
CA THR A 156 -9.67 -15.27 5.75
C THR A 156 -9.14 -14.13 6.63
N LYS A 157 -7.89 -13.69 6.39
CA LYS A 157 -7.28 -12.56 7.13
C LYS A 157 -8.05 -11.26 6.88
N VAL A 158 -7.95 -10.34 7.84
CA VAL A 158 -8.52 -8.98 7.73
C VAL A 158 -7.81 -8.26 6.58
N VAL A 159 -8.58 -7.67 5.67
CA VAL A 159 -8.01 -6.86 4.58
C VAL A 159 -7.99 -5.41 5.01
N ALA A 160 -6.81 -4.80 4.98
CA ALA A 160 -6.57 -3.39 5.25
C ALA A 160 -6.16 -2.70 3.94
N PHE A 161 -6.51 -1.43 3.79
CA PHE A 161 -6.16 -0.62 2.63
C PHE A 161 -5.28 0.55 3.07
N SER A 162 -4.31 0.92 2.23
CA SER A 162 -3.49 2.12 2.40
C SER A 162 -3.41 2.88 1.09
N PHE A 163 -3.44 4.21 1.14
CA PHE A 163 -3.41 5.08 -0.04
C PHE A 163 -2.11 5.87 -0.16
N GLU A 164 -1.54 5.85 -1.36
CA GLU A 164 -0.62 6.84 -1.87
C GLU A 164 -1.42 7.81 -2.77
N VAL A 165 -1.52 9.08 -2.37
CA VAL A 165 -2.15 10.12 -3.20
C VAL A 165 -1.06 10.79 -4.02
N GLN A 166 -1.19 10.75 -5.34
CA GLN A 166 -0.32 11.46 -6.28
C GLN A 166 -1.10 12.62 -6.91
N VAL A 167 -0.53 13.82 -6.79
CA VAL A 167 -1.06 15.05 -7.38
C VAL A 167 -0.14 15.43 -8.54
N GLY A 168 -0.71 15.62 -9.73
CA GLY A 168 0.04 15.90 -10.95
C GLY A 168 -0.81 15.62 -12.19
N CYS A 169 -0.34 16.02 -13.37
CA CYS A 169 -1.06 15.72 -14.62
C CYS A 169 -1.02 14.22 -15.00
N PRO A 170 -2.11 13.68 -15.58
CA PRO A 170 -2.23 12.28 -15.99
C PRO A 170 -1.46 11.93 -17.27
#